data_AF-A0A7W0UQR8-F1
#
_entry.id   AF-A0A7W0UQR8-F1
#
_cell.length_a   1.000
_cell.length_b   1.000
_cell.length_c   1.000
_cell.angle_alpha   90.00
_cell.angle_beta   90.00
_cell.angle_gamma   90.00
#
_symmetry.space_group_name_H-M   'P 1'
#
loop_
_entity.id
_entity.type
_entity.pdbx_description
1 polymer ?
#
loop_
_entity_poly.entity_id
_entity_poly.type
_entity_poly.pdbx_seq_one_letter_code
_entity_poly.pdbx_strand_id
1 'polypeptide(L)'
;MKEERQRPRSGRLQGFLRDRNPPERTPVLRQQATKLGGQGEALATWVFWCLVTLAVLVTYSRLEPVELYHTSEDGVRGGLGRALVLLNFPVALVAVAITLVAVAALSRAAWWAAAPGIALCAVVPAVVDQDDLDAKWGNALPALGVLIAFALTLAATRLVEVAFAPRRPGDPARLVAGVVVLALSLPWIAAEVGFHFPGDVFRGEELYPEKDGTVIASVHLGHHHGMDGALLVLTSLLLSRVRVAEARLRFALAAYLGLMLAYGAVNFAQDLWFEQVVKRGWTDASIPAALLPGLRPIWAVVVVLAALATLVLVRENDRVETAQPA
;
A
#
# COMPACT_ATOMS: atom_id res chain seq x y z
N MET A 1 72.58 -5.04 71.51
CA MET A 1 72.18 -4.44 70.23
C MET A 1 71.60 -5.53 69.35
N LYS A 2 70.27 -5.62 69.26
CA LYS A 2 69.55 -6.53 68.37
C LYS A 2 68.66 -5.66 67.48
N GLU A 3 68.94 -5.69 66.18
CA GLU A 3 68.19 -4.99 65.13
C GLU A 3 66.84 -5.67 64.89
N GLU A 4 65.77 -4.89 64.98
CA GLU A 4 64.39 -5.31 64.72
C GLU A 4 64.01 -4.89 63.29
N ARG A 5 63.87 -5.88 62.39
CA ARG A 5 63.47 -5.68 60.99
C ARG A 5 61.99 -5.33 60.90
N GLN A 6 61.67 -4.11 60.48
CA GLN A 6 60.33 -3.71 60.06
C GLN A 6 60.00 -4.24 58.65
N ARG A 7 58.85 -4.90 58.52
CA ARG A 7 58.27 -5.38 57.26
C ARG A 7 57.53 -4.24 56.53
N PRO A 8 57.53 -4.20 55.17
CA PRO A 8 56.75 -3.22 54.43
C PRO A 8 55.26 -3.62 54.36
N ARG A 9 54.40 -2.62 54.53
CA ARG A 9 52.94 -2.68 54.40
C ARG A 9 52.55 -2.87 52.93
N SER A 10 51.69 -3.86 52.66
CA SER A 10 51.05 -4.09 51.37
C SER A 10 50.10 -2.94 51.02
N GLY A 11 50.45 -2.18 49.99
CA GLY A 11 49.61 -1.13 49.41
C GLY A 11 48.44 -1.74 48.64
N ARG A 12 47.24 -1.26 48.98
CA ARG A 12 45.95 -1.49 48.31
C ARG A 12 46.05 -1.31 46.79
N LEU A 13 45.85 -2.40 46.05
CA LEU A 13 45.35 -2.40 44.68
C LEU A 13 43.83 -2.60 44.73
N GLN A 14 43.09 -1.56 45.11
CA GLN A 14 41.64 -1.49 44.99
C GLN A 14 41.29 -0.12 44.43
N GLY A 15 41.14 -0.04 43.11
CA GLY A 15 40.81 1.22 42.44
C GLY A 15 40.88 1.16 40.93
N PHE A 16 40.39 0.08 40.30
CA PHE A 16 40.29 0.03 38.83
C PHE A 16 39.10 -0.78 38.32
N LEU A 17 38.00 -0.83 39.09
CA LEU A 17 36.68 -1.17 38.55
C LEU A 17 35.89 0.13 38.45
N ARG A 18 36.22 0.87 37.38
CA ARG A 18 35.49 2.04 36.93
C ARG A 18 34.12 1.53 36.47
N ASP A 19 33.09 1.87 37.24
CA ASP A 19 31.69 1.77 36.84
C ASP A 19 31.53 2.34 35.42
N ARG A 20 31.45 1.45 34.43
CA ARG A 20 30.98 1.77 33.09
C ARG A 20 29.50 1.43 33.07
N ASN A 21 28.68 2.23 33.75
CA ASN A 21 27.28 2.31 33.37
C ASN A 21 27.25 2.85 31.93
N PRO A 22 26.81 2.06 30.93
CA PRO A 22 26.61 2.61 29.59
C PRO A 22 25.59 3.75 29.72
N PRO A 23 25.82 4.91 29.11
CA PRO A 23 24.84 5.99 29.14
C PRO A 23 23.52 5.45 28.60
N GLU A 24 22.44 5.61 29.36
CA GLU A 24 21.06 5.39 28.94
C GLU A 24 20.77 6.28 27.71
N ARG A 25 21.14 5.82 26.51
CA ARG A 25 20.79 6.44 25.22
C ARG A 25 19.34 6.15 24.81
N THR A 26 18.63 5.37 25.61
CA THR A 26 17.29 4.83 25.36
C THR A 26 16.14 5.86 25.45
N PRO A 27 16.16 6.90 26.32
CA PRO A 27 15.01 7.81 26.44
C PRO A 27 14.87 8.76 25.23
N VAL A 28 15.99 9.26 24.70
CA VAL A 28 16.01 10.29 23.66
C VAL A 28 15.54 9.75 22.31
N LEU A 29 15.93 8.52 21.96
CA LEU A 29 15.47 7.85 20.73
C LEU A 29 13.97 7.54 20.78
N ARG A 30 13.44 7.18 21.96
CA ARG A 30 12.00 6.94 22.16
C ARG A 30 11.17 8.21 22.04
N GLN A 31 11.67 9.33 22.58
CA GLN A 31 11.02 10.65 22.46
C GLN A 31 11.05 11.23 21.03
N GLN A 32 12.06 10.88 20.22
CA GLN A 32 12.07 11.25 18.81
C GLN A 32 11.14 10.36 17.98
N ALA A 33 11.02 9.07 18.32
CA ALA A 33 10.07 8.15 17.68
C ALA A 33 8.61 8.57 17.89
N THR A 34 8.23 9.08 19.06
CA THR A 34 6.86 9.58 19.32
C THR A 34 6.51 10.84 18.53
N LYS A 35 7.49 11.66 18.13
CA LYS A 35 7.25 12.87 17.31
C LYS A 35 7.11 12.57 15.80
N LEU A 36 7.64 11.44 15.34
CA LEU A 36 7.74 11.10 13.91
C LEU A 36 6.65 10.14 13.41
N GLY A 37 5.68 9.75 14.25
CA GLY A 37 4.61 8.83 13.87
C GLY A 37 5.07 7.37 13.88
N GLY A 38 4.17 6.48 14.30
CA GLY A 38 4.44 5.04 14.40
C GLY A 38 4.18 4.29 13.11
N GLN A 39 4.15 2.96 13.19
CA GLN A 39 3.82 2.05 12.06
C GLN A 39 2.31 1.75 11.96
N GLY A 40 1.45 2.55 12.60
CA GLY A 40 0.01 2.32 12.67
C GLY A 40 -0.66 2.29 11.29
N GLU A 41 -0.41 3.29 10.45
CA GLU A 41 -0.95 3.36 9.09
C GLU A 41 -0.49 2.18 8.22
N ALA A 42 0.79 1.79 8.32
CA ALA A 42 1.33 0.67 7.56
C ALA A 42 0.70 -0.67 7.97
N LEU A 43 0.54 -0.92 9.28
CA LEU A 43 -0.14 -2.11 9.78
C LEU A 43 -1.63 -2.13 9.43
N ALA A 44 -2.32 -0.99 9.55
CA ALA A 44 -3.71 -0.88 9.11
C ALA A 44 -3.86 -1.16 7.62
N THR A 45 -2.90 -0.71 6.80
CA THR A 45 -2.85 -1.02 5.37
C THR A 45 -2.68 -2.53 5.14
N TRP A 46 -1.77 -3.20 5.86
CA TRP A 46 -1.64 -4.67 5.76
C TRP A 46 -2.91 -5.40 6.16
N VAL A 47 -3.54 -5.02 7.27
CA VAL A 47 -4.82 -5.63 7.69
C VAL A 47 -5.90 -5.43 6.62
N PHE A 48 -6.01 -4.20 6.09
CA PHE A 48 -6.96 -3.88 5.02
C PHE A 48 -6.75 -4.77 3.80
N TRP A 49 -5.53 -4.87 3.29
CA TRP A 49 -5.22 -5.71 2.14
C TRP A 49 -5.35 -7.21 2.42
N CYS A 50 -5.05 -7.68 3.64
CA CYS A 50 -5.33 -9.07 4.03
C CYS A 50 -6.83 -9.40 3.95
N LEU A 51 -7.71 -8.47 4.35
CA LEU A 51 -9.16 -8.65 4.25
C LEU A 51 -9.62 -8.71 2.79
N VAL A 52 -9.08 -7.83 1.93
CA VAL A 52 -9.37 -7.85 0.49
C VAL A 52 -8.88 -9.15 -0.14
N THR A 53 -7.64 -9.57 0.13
CA THR A 53 -7.09 -10.85 -0.36
C THR A 53 -7.94 -12.03 0.09
N LEU A 54 -8.44 -12.00 1.33
CA LEU A 54 -9.32 -13.05 1.84
C LEU A 54 -10.68 -13.05 1.12
N ALA A 55 -11.26 -11.89 0.85
CA ALA A 55 -12.49 -11.78 0.06
C ALA A 55 -12.30 -12.37 -1.34
N VAL A 56 -11.24 -11.97 -2.06
CA VAL A 56 -10.85 -12.54 -3.36
C VAL A 56 -10.71 -14.05 -3.26
N LEU A 57 -9.95 -14.56 -2.29
CA LEU A 57 -9.74 -15.98 -2.11
C LEU A 57 -11.07 -16.71 -1.93
N VAL A 58 -11.95 -16.21 -1.07
CA VAL A 58 -13.25 -16.83 -0.77
C VAL A 58 -14.16 -16.82 -1.99
N THR A 59 -14.27 -15.70 -2.69
CA THR A 59 -15.12 -15.55 -3.88
C THR A 59 -14.66 -16.46 -5.01
N TYR A 60 -13.37 -16.43 -5.35
CA TYR A 60 -12.79 -17.26 -6.41
C TYR A 60 -12.66 -18.74 -5.99
N SER A 61 -12.84 -19.08 -4.71
CA SER A 61 -12.96 -20.48 -4.28
C SER A 61 -14.37 -21.04 -4.38
N ARG A 62 -15.38 -20.17 -4.47
CA ARG A 62 -16.79 -20.55 -4.35
C ARG A 62 -17.54 -20.51 -5.67
N LEU A 63 -17.23 -19.52 -6.51
CA LEU A 63 -17.94 -19.30 -7.76
C LEU A 63 -17.32 -20.13 -8.89
N GLU A 64 -18.13 -20.47 -9.88
CA GLU A 64 -17.64 -21.19 -11.05
C GLU A 64 -16.82 -20.24 -11.94
N PRO A 65 -15.74 -20.71 -12.60
CA PRO A 65 -14.92 -19.85 -13.45
C PRO A 65 -15.70 -19.14 -14.57
N VAL A 66 -16.79 -19.73 -15.05
CA VAL A 66 -17.68 -19.13 -16.08
C VAL A 66 -18.41 -17.88 -15.58
N GLU A 67 -18.57 -17.73 -14.26
CA GLU A 67 -19.16 -16.55 -13.63
C GLU A 67 -18.12 -15.46 -13.35
N LEU A 68 -16.84 -15.78 -13.49
CA LEU A 68 -15.70 -14.95 -13.14
C LEU A 68 -14.98 -14.47 -14.41
N TYR A 69 -14.34 -13.31 -14.29
CA TYR A 69 -13.65 -12.70 -15.42
C TYR A 69 -12.21 -13.23 -15.57
N HIS A 70 -11.91 -13.79 -16.75
CA HIS A 70 -10.57 -14.20 -17.20
C HIS A 70 -9.80 -15.14 -16.25
N THR A 71 -10.51 -16.07 -15.60
CA THR A 71 -9.91 -17.16 -14.81
C THR A 71 -10.46 -18.50 -15.27
N SER A 72 -9.63 -19.55 -15.24
CA SER A 72 -10.06 -20.89 -15.67
C SER A 72 -10.06 -21.94 -14.56
N GLU A 73 -9.35 -21.69 -13.46
CA GLU A 73 -9.24 -22.61 -12.32
C GLU A 73 -10.38 -22.41 -11.30
N ASP A 74 -10.85 -23.51 -10.70
CA ASP A 74 -11.96 -23.51 -9.74
C ASP A 74 -11.52 -23.84 -8.30
N GLY A 75 -12.47 -23.72 -7.38
CA GLY A 75 -12.30 -24.12 -5.99
C GLY A 75 -11.13 -23.42 -5.28
N VAL A 76 -10.61 -24.05 -4.22
CA VAL A 76 -9.52 -23.48 -3.41
C VAL A 76 -8.27 -23.17 -4.26
N ARG A 77 -8.04 -23.92 -5.34
CA ARG A 77 -6.93 -23.65 -6.26
C ARG A 77 -7.14 -22.34 -7.00
N GLY A 78 -8.31 -22.12 -7.61
CA GLY A 78 -8.67 -20.87 -8.26
C GLY A 78 -8.57 -19.68 -7.30
N GLY A 79 -9.10 -19.82 -6.08
CA GLY A 79 -8.99 -18.81 -5.03
C GLY A 79 -7.56 -18.46 -4.63
N LEU A 80 -6.70 -19.45 -4.39
CA LEU A 80 -5.28 -19.23 -4.09
C LEU A 80 -4.54 -18.62 -5.27
N GLY A 81 -4.85 -19.06 -6.49
CA GLY A 81 -4.28 -18.52 -7.71
C GLY A 81 -4.61 -17.04 -7.88
N ARG A 82 -5.88 -16.67 -7.76
CA ARG A 82 -6.29 -15.27 -7.87
C ARG A 82 -5.74 -14.41 -6.74
N ALA A 83 -5.67 -14.93 -5.51
CA ALA A 83 -5.03 -14.24 -4.39
C ALA A 83 -3.54 -13.97 -4.68
N LEU A 84 -2.81 -14.92 -5.29
CA LEU A 84 -1.43 -14.71 -5.71
C LEU A 84 -1.33 -13.61 -6.78
N VAL A 85 -2.21 -13.60 -7.78
CA VAL A 85 -2.25 -12.55 -8.80
C VAL A 85 -2.59 -11.18 -8.20
N LEU A 86 -3.48 -11.12 -7.19
CA LEU A 86 -3.76 -9.89 -6.44
C LEU A 86 -2.51 -9.37 -5.70
N LEU A 87 -1.68 -10.27 -5.16
CA LEU A 87 -0.40 -9.87 -4.56
C LEU A 87 0.53 -9.18 -5.57
N ASN A 88 0.34 -9.42 -6.86
CA ASN A 88 1.11 -8.78 -7.92
C ASN A 88 0.54 -7.41 -8.25
N PHE A 89 -0.75 -7.35 -8.58
CA PHE A 89 -1.44 -6.09 -8.81
C PHE A 89 -2.78 -6.09 -8.08
N PRO A 90 -3.05 -5.09 -7.21
CA PRO A 90 -2.25 -3.87 -6.95
C PRO A 90 -1.29 -3.96 -5.78
N VAL A 91 -1.29 -5.05 -5.01
CA VAL A 91 -0.63 -5.09 -3.68
C VAL A 91 0.87 -4.82 -3.78
N ALA A 92 1.55 -5.25 -4.85
CA ALA A 92 2.98 -4.96 -5.02
C ALA A 92 3.28 -3.46 -5.13
N LEU A 93 2.39 -2.66 -5.72
CA LEU A 93 2.53 -1.20 -5.76
C LEU A 93 2.40 -0.63 -4.34
N VAL A 94 1.41 -1.09 -3.58
CA VAL A 94 1.25 -0.70 -2.18
C VAL A 94 2.46 -1.09 -1.33
N ALA A 95 3.02 -2.28 -1.57
CA ALA A 95 4.19 -2.77 -0.86
C ALA A 95 5.44 -1.88 -1.08
N VAL A 96 5.57 -1.22 -2.24
CA VAL A 96 6.63 -0.22 -2.45
C VAL A 96 6.44 0.97 -1.50
N ALA A 97 5.24 1.53 -1.40
CA ALA A 97 4.95 2.63 -0.47
C ALA A 97 5.22 2.24 0.98
N ILE A 98 4.74 1.07 1.41
CA ILE A 98 4.95 0.56 2.76
C ILE A 98 6.45 0.30 3.02
N THR A 99 7.19 -0.17 2.03
CA THR A 99 8.65 -0.36 2.17
C THR A 99 9.35 0.96 2.46
N LEU A 100 8.99 2.05 1.76
CA LEU A 100 9.51 3.39 2.03
C LEU A 100 9.18 3.88 3.45
N VAL A 101 7.98 3.55 3.95
CA VAL A 101 7.57 3.82 5.34
C VAL A 101 8.38 3.01 6.35
N ALA A 102 8.62 1.72 6.07
CA ALA A 102 9.37 0.85 6.97
C ALA A 102 10.84 1.27 7.07
N VAL A 103 11.51 1.57 5.95
CA VAL A 103 12.92 1.97 5.95
C VAL A 103 13.17 3.34 6.60
N ALA A 104 12.14 4.18 6.73
CA ALA A 104 12.24 5.42 7.50
C ALA A 104 12.50 5.18 8.99
N ALA A 105 12.13 4.01 9.52
CA ALA A 105 12.31 3.60 10.92
C ALA A 105 13.50 2.65 11.12
N LEU A 106 14.15 2.18 10.05
CA LEU A 106 15.22 1.19 10.10
C LEU A 106 16.58 1.82 9.82
N SER A 107 17.65 1.07 10.11
CA SER A 107 19.01 1.49 9.76
C SER A 107 19.22 1.48 8.24
N ARG A 108 20.25 2.20 7.77
CA ARG A 108 20.60 2.21 6.33
C ARG A 108 20.87 0.83 5.74
N ALA A 109 21.26 -0.15 6.55
CA ALA A 109 21.47 -1.52 6.11
C ALA A 109 20.17 -2.19 5.62
N ALA A 110 18.99 -1.74 6.05
CA ALA A 110 17.71 -2.27 5.59
C ALA A 110 17.50 -2.09 4.07
N TRP A 111 18.19 -1.12 3.46
CA TRP A 111 18.15 -0.94 2.00
C TRP A 111 18.67 -2.14 1.20
N TRP A 112 19.50 -3.00 1.80
CA TRP A 112 19.91 -4.27 1.18
C TRP A 112 18.75 -5.23 0.91
N ALA A 113 17.69 -5.17 1.71
CA ALA A 113 16.46 -5.91 1.46
C ALA A 113 15.42 -5.06 0.73
N ALA A 114 15.30 -3.78 1.10
CA ALA A 114 14.27 -2.90 0.54
C ALA A 114 14.44 -2.65 -0.96
N ALA A 115 15.66 -2.40 -1.44
CA ALA A 115 15.87 -2.11 -2.87
C ALA A 115 15.55 -3.32 -3.75
N PRO A 116 16.03 -4.55 -3.47
CA PRO A 116 15.58 -5.75 -4.18
C PRO A 116 14.07 -5.99 -4.05
N GLY A 117 13.49 -5.78 -2.86
CA GLY A 117 12.04 -5.92 -2.65
C GLY A 117 11.21 -4.99 -3.54
N ILE A 118 11.61 -3.71 -3.63
CA ILE A 118 11.00 -2.72 -4.53
C ILE A 118 11.16 -3.14 -5.99
N ALA A 119 12.35 -3.60 -6.39
CA ALA A 119 12.61 -4.06 -7.75
C ALA A 119 11.73 -5.27 -8.13
N LEU A 120 11.57 -6.22 -7.21
CA LEU A 120 10.67 -7.37 -7.38
C LEU A 120 9.22 -6.93 -7.52
N CYS A 121 8.75 -5.95 -6.73
CA CYS A 121 7.42 -5.38 -6.89
C CYS A 121 7.24 -4.63 -8.22
N ALA A 122 8.30 -4.08 -8.80
CA ALA A 122 8.23 -3.28 -10.02
C ALA A 122 8.08 -4.11 -11.31
N VAL A 123 8.30 -5.43 -11.27
CA VAL A 123 8.18 -6.30 -12.45
C VAL A 123 6.74 -6.63 -12.85
N VAL A 124 5.74 -6.10 -12.14
CA VAL A 124 4.30 -6.34 -12.36
C VAL A 124 3.86 -6.24 -13.82
N PRO A 125 4.20 -5.19 -14.59
CA PRO A 125 3.76 -5.09 -15.99
C PRO A 125 4.29 -6.19 -16.91
N ALA A 126 5.30 -6.95 -16.48
CA ALA A 126 5.87 -8.05 -17.26
C ALA A 126 5.29 -9.42 -16.88
N VAL A 127 4.56 -9.54 -15.77
CA VAL A 127 4.11 -10.83 -15.22
C VAL A 127 2.60 -10.92 -15.00
N VAL A 128 1.88 -9.80 -15.03
CA VAL A 128 0.42 -9.76 -14.98
C VAL A 128 -0.12 -9.54 -16.39
N ASP A 129 -1.03 -10.41 -16.79
CA ASP A 129 -1.77 -10.30 -18.04
C ASP A 129 -3.25 -10.10 -17.68
N GLN A 130 -3.86 -9.02 -18.17
CA GLN A 130 -5.26 -8.73 -17.88
C GLN A 130 -6.21 -9.70 -18.58
N ASP A 131 -5.75 -10.33 -19.67
CA ASP A 131 -6.54 -11.26 -20.48
C ASP A 131 -6.44 -12.71 -19.95
N ASP A 132 -5.54 -12.95 -18.97
CA ASP A 132 -5.34 -14.24 -18.31
C ASP A 132 -4.83 -14.02 -16.88
N LEU A 133 -5.78 -14.09 -15.94
CA LEU A 133 -5.58 -13.85 -14.51
C LEU A 133 -5.33 -15.13 -13.71
N ASP A 134 -4.99 -16.24 -14.39
CA ASP A 134 -4.55 -17.44 -13.70
C ASP A 134 -3.11 -17.30 -13.19
N ALA A 135 -2.83 -17.95 -12.07
CA ALA A 135 -1.52 -17.88 -11.44
C ALA A 135 -0.43 -18.57 -12.27
N LYS A 136 0.66 -17.83 -12.50
CA LYS A 136 1.86 -18.23 -13.23
C LYS A 136 3.08 -18.18 -12.33
N TRP A 137 4.14 -18.91 -12.69
CA TRP A 137 5.41 -18.89 -11.95
C TRP A 137 6.01 -17.48 -11.84
N GLY A 138 5.82 -16.64 -12.87
CA GLY A 138 6.24 -15.24 -12.84
C GLY A 138 5.63 -14.45 -11.69
N ASN A 139 4.44 -14.84 -11.22
CA ASN A 139 3.75 -14.15 -10.13
C ASN A 139 4.42 -14.31 -8.76
N ALA A 140 5.34 -15.28 -8.61
CA ALA A 140 6.13 -15.43 -7.40
C ALA A 140 7.09 -14.25 -7.17
N LEU A 141 7.49 -13.53 -8.24
CA LEU A 141 8.45 -12.44 -8.14
C LEU A 141 7.86 -11.22 -7.39
N PRO A 142 6.75 -10.59 -7.81
CA PRO A 142 6.12 -9.54 -7.01
C PRO A 142 5.69 -10.00 -5.62
N ALA A 143 5.17 -11.23 -5.50
CA ALA A 143 4.75 -11.78 -4.21
C ALA A 143 5.93 -11.87 -3.21
N LEU A 144 7.14 -12.23 -3.67
CA LEU A 144 8.34 -12.18 -2.84
C LEU A 144 8.71 -10.74 -2.45
N GLY A 145 8.55 -9.77 -3.36
CA GLY A 145 8.70 -8.35 -3.04
C GLY A 145 7.75 -7.89 -1.94
N VAL A 146 6.47 -8.28 -2.02
CA VAL A 146 5.45 -8.02 -0.99
C VAL A 146 5.83 -8.66 0.35
N LEU A 147 6.33 -9.90 0.33
CA LEU A 147 6.78 -10.58 1.55
C LEU A 147 7.96 -9.85 2.21
N ILE A 148 8.92 -9.37 1.42
CA ILE A 148 10.03 -8.55 1.93
C ILE A 148 9.51 -7.26 2.55
N ALA A 149 8.57 -6.55 1.90
CA ALA A 149 7.95 -5.35 2.44
C ALA A 149 7.24 -5.62 3.78
N PHE A 150 6.52 -6.72 3.88
CA PHE A 150 5.86 -7.16 5.12
C PHE A 150 6.89 -7.43 6.22
N ALA A 151 7.96 -8.18 5.93
CA ALA A 151 9.02 -8.47 6.88
C ALA A 151 9.74 -7.20 7.38
N LEU A 152 10.01 -6.25 6.48
CA LEU A 152 10.56 -4.94 6.83
C LEU A 152 9.61 -4.13 7.72
N THR A 153 8.30 -4.18 7.44
CA THR A 153 7.29 -3.55 8.30
C THR A 153 7.35 -4.13 9.71
N LEU A 154 7.36 -5.46 9.84
CA LEU A 154 7.47 -6.14 11.15
C LEU A 154 8.80 -5.85 11.86
N ALA A 155 9.89 -5.67 11.12
CA ALA A 155 11.16 -5.24 11.72
C ALA A 155 11.06 -3.80 12.25
N ALA A 156 10.42 -2.90 11.50
CA ALA A 156 10.21 -1.51 11.91
C ALA A 156 9.32 -1.41 13.17
N THR A 157 8.27 -2.22 13.30
CA THR A 157 7.38 -2.22 14.49
C THR A 157 8.07 -2.64 15.78
N ARG A 158 9.23 -3.29 15.70
CA ARG A 158 10.06 -3.62 16.87
C ARG A 158 10.90 -2.45 17.35
N LEU A 159 11.10 -1.42 16.53
CA LEU A 159 11.95 -0.26 16.83
C LEU A 159 11.15 1.00 17.15
N VAL A 160 9.97 1.16 16.55
CA VAL A 160 9.09 2.30 16.76
C VAL A 160 7.73 1.86 17.24
N GLU A 161 6.97 2.76 17.86
CA GLU A 161 5.64 2.46 18.39
C GLU A 161 4.64 2.08 17.29
N VAL A 162 3.69 1.21 17.64
CA VAL A 162 2.50 0.93 16.83
C VAL A 162 1.44 1.96 17.18
N ALA A 163 1.62 3.17 16.64
CA ALA A 163 0.70 4.28 16.82
C ALA A 163 0.38 4.91 15.45
N PHE A 164 -0.85 5.39 15.30
CA PHE A 164 -1.24 6.20 14.15
C PHE A 164 -0.62 7.59 14.24
N ALA A 165 -0.35 8.18 13.09
CA ALA A 165 0.03 9.58 12.99
C ALA A 165 -1.02 10.48 13.66
N PRO A 166 -0.61 11.57 14.31
CA PRO A 166 -1.53 12.55 14.87
C PRO A 166 -2.38 13.20 13.76
N ARG A 167 -3.45 13.91 14.16
CA ARG A 167 -4.32 14.62 13.22
C ARG A 167 -3.54 15.60 12.35
N ARG A 168 -3.90 15.66 11.07
CA ARG A 168 -3.30 16.55 10.07
C ARG A 168 -4.36 17.48 9.45
N PRO A 169 -3.97 18.67 8.97
CA PRO A 169 -4.90 19.61 8.35
C PRO A 169 -5.69 19.03 7.16
N GLY A 170 -5.11 18.11 6.39
CA GLY A 170 -5.78 17.46 5.26
C GLY A 170 -6.68 16.29 5.63
N ASP A 171 -6.77 15.88 6.90
CA ASP A 171 -7.57 14.72 7.32
C ASP A 171 -9.06 14.82 6.93
N PRO A 172 -9.74 15.99 7.05
CA PRO A 172 -11.12 16.12 6.58
C PRO A 172 -11.27 15.83 5.07
N ALA A 173 -10.33 16.33 4.25
CA ALA A 173 -10.35 16.09 2.81
C ALA A 173 -10.11 14.61 2.47
N ARG A 174 -9.18 13.96 3.19
CA ARG A 174 -8.93 12.51 3.07
C ARG A 174 -10.18 11.71 3.43
N LEU A 175 -10.87 12.09 4.50
CA LEU A 175 -12.09 11.40 4.95
C LEU A 175 -13.21 11.54 3.90
N VAL A 176 -13.47 12.75 3.43
CA VAL A 176 -14.49 12.99 2.40
C VAL A 176 -14.15 12.22 1.12
N ALA A 177 -12.91 12.30 0.65
CA ALA A 177 -12.46 11.56 -0.53
C ALA A 177 -12.62 10.05 -0.34
N GLY A 178 -12.23 9.51 0.82
CA GLY A 178 -12.37 8.09 1.13
C GLY A 178 -13.83 7.64 1.18
N VAL A 179 -14.72 8.43 1.78
CA VAL A 179 -16.16 8.15 1.82
C VAL A 179 -16.77 8.16 0.41
N VAL A 180 -16.42 9.14 -0.42
CA VAL A 180 -16.90 9.23 -1.81
C VAL A 180 -16.42 8.03 -2.62
N VAL A 181 -15.14 7.66 -2.52
CA VAL A 181 -14.59 6.49 -3.21
C VAL A 181 -15.32 5.23 -2.76
N LEU A 182 -15.47 5.00 -1.46
CA LEU A 182 -16.18 3.82 -0.94
C LEU A 182 -17.64 3.75 -1.37
N ALA A 183 -18.36 4.88 -1.36
CA ALA A 183 -19.77 4.93 -1.77
C ALA A 183 -19.95 4.60 -3.26
N LEU A 184 -19.04 5.04 -4.10
CA LEU A 184 -19.06 4.77 -5.54
C LEU A 184 -18.51 3.38 -5.89
N SER A 185 -17.69 2.78 -5.03
CA SER A 185 -17.19 1.40 -5.17
C SER A 185 -18.18 0.33 -4.72
N LEU A 186 -19.37 0.69 -4.23
CA LEU A 186 -20.34 -0.28 -3.73
C LEU A 186 -20.66 -1.43 -4.72
N PRO A 187 -20.81 -1.19 -6.04
CA PRO A 187 -20.99 -2.26 -7.02
C PRO A 187 -19.83 -3.25 -7.06
N TRP A 188 -18.59 -2.73 -7.08
CA TRP A 188 -17.40 -3.58 -7.08
C TRP A 188 -17.17 -4.29 -5.76
N ILE A 189 -17.48 -3.65 -4.63
CA ILE A 189 -17.38 -4.31 -3.32
C ILE A 189 -18.32 -5.50 -3.26
N ALA A 190 -19.55 -5.38 -3.79
CA ALA A 190 -20.48 -6.50 -3.90
C ALA A 190 -19.93 -7.59 -4.83
N ALA A 191 -19.45 -7.22 -6.02
CA ALA A 191 -18.88 -8.18 -6.97
C ALA A 191 -17.68 -8.95 -6.38
N GLU A 192 -16.82 -8.25 -5.63
CA GLU A 192 -15.65 -8.81 -4.94
C GLU A 192 -16.02 -9.90 -3.95
N VAL A 193 -17.18 -9.76 -3.27
CA VAL A 193 -17.70 -10.77 -2.33
C VAL A 193 -18.69 -11.75 -2.98
N GLY A 194 -18.82 -11.71 -4.30
CA GLY A 194 -19.59 -12.67 -5.09
C GLY A 194 -21.08 -12.36 -5.23
N PHE A 195 -21.48 -11.11 -5.13
CA PHE A 195 -22.87 -10.68 -5.33
C PHE A 195 -22.97 -9.53 -6.35
N HIS A 196 -24.03 -9.50 -7.14
CA HIS A 196 -24.37 -8.28 -7.88
C HIS A 196 -24.99 -7.25 -6.93
N PHE A 197 -24.64 -5.98 -7.13
CA PHE A 197 -25.24 -4.90 -6.36
C PHE A 197 -26.64 -4.58 -6.88
N PRO A 198 -27.68 -4.58 -6.03
CA PRO A 198 -29.06 -4.47 -6.48
C PRO A 198 -29.50 -3.02 -6.70
N GLY A 199 -30.55 -2.86 -7.52
CA GLY A 199 -31.35 -1.64 -7.62
C GLY A 199 -30.97 -0.69 -8.77
N ASP A 200 -31.73 0.40 -8.90
CA ASP A 200 -31.66 1.27 -10.10
C ASP A 200 -30.56 2.35 -10.05
N VAL A 201 -29.95 2.57 -8.88
CA VAL A 201 -28.97 3.64 -8.69
C VAL A 201 -27.69 3.32 -9.44
N PHE A 202 -27.11 2.15 -9.17
CA PHE A 202 -25.95 1.62 -9.87
C PHE A 202 -26.39 0.51 -10.81
N ARG A 203 -25.81 0.48 -12.01
CA ARG A 203 -25.88 -0.75 -12.81
C ARG A 203 -25.00 -1.80 -12.14
N GLY A 204 -25.57 -2.96 -11.92
CA GLY A 204 -24.90 -4.11 -11.31
C GLY A 204 -25.24 -5.36 -12.09
N GLU A 205 -26.48 -5.82 -11.96
CA GLU A 205 -26.99 -7.08 -12.50
C GLU A 205 -27.47 -7.01 -13.97
N GLU A 206 -27.66 -5.82 -14.52
CA GLU A 206 -28.22 -5.66 -15.86
C GLU A 206 -27.26 -6.16 -16.93
N LEU A 207 -27.77 -6.94 -17.87
CA LEU A 207 -26.95 -7.53 -18.93
C LEU A 207 -26.42 -6.49 -19.90
N TYR A 208 -25.19 -6.70 -20.36
CA TYR A 208 -24.49 -5.88 -21.34
C TYR A 208 -23.67 -6.78 -22.29
N PRO A 209 -23.76 -6.56 -23.62
CA PRO A 209 -22.94 -7.27 -24.58
C PRO A 209 -21.52 -6.71 -24.63
N GLU A 210 -20.53 -7.55 -24.32
CA GLU A 210 -19.11 -7.22 -24.45
C GLU A 210 -18.66 -7.24 -25.92
N LYS A 211 -17.45 -6.74 -26.16
CA LYS A 211 -16.90 -6.59 -27.53
C LYS A 211 -16.71 -7.90 -28.27
N ASP A 212 -16.53 -9.00 -27.54
CA ASP A 212 -16.40 -10.35 -28.09
C ASP A 212 -17.77 -11.02 -28.33
N GLY A 213 -18.86 -10.32 -28.04
CA GLY A 213 -20.24 -10.80 -28.20
C GLY A 213 -20.76 -11.60 -27.00
N THR A 214 -19.97 -11.79 -25.95
CA THR A 214 -20.46 -12.39 -24.70
C THR A 214 -21.42 -11.42 -24.00
N VAL A 215 -22.42 -11.96 -23.31
CA VAL A 215 -23.39 -11.16 -22.56
C VAL A 215 -23.18 -11.44 -21.09
N ILE A 216 -22.71 -10.43 -20.36
CA ILE A 216 -22.41 -10.51 -18.94
C ILE A 216 -23.15 -9.40 -18.18
N ALA A 217 -23.21 -9.50 -16.85
CA ALA A 217 -23.69 -8.42 -16.02
C ALA A 217 -22.85 -7.15 -16.24
N SER A 218 -23.48 -5.97 -16.08
CA SER A 218 -22.82 -4.68 -16.28
C SER A 218 -21.58 -4.54 -15.39
N VAL A 219 -21.70 -5.02 -14.15
CA VAL A 219 -20.60 -5.30 -13.24
C VAL A 219 -20.56 -6.80 -13.01
N HIS A 220 -19.62 -7.49 -13.65
CA HIS A 220 -19.46 -8.94 -13.51
C HIS A 220 -19.01 -9.32 -12.10
N LEU A 221 -19.11 -10.60 -11.71
CA LEU A 221 -18.62 -11.05 -10.41
C LEU A 221 -17.09 -11.12 -10.39
N GLY A 222 -16.54 -11.05 -9.18
CA GLY A 222 -15.10 -11.08 -8.94
C GLY A 222 -14.46 -9.70 -8.92
N HIS A 223 -13.16 -9.69 -9.18
CA HIS A 223 -12.29 -8.54 -8.96
C HIS A 223 -12.27 -7.58 -10.16
N HIS A 224 -12.36 -6.28 -9.89
CA HIS A 224 -12.46 -5.23 -10.90
C HIS A 224 -11.28 -4.27 -10.87
N HIS A 225 -10.91 -3.75 -12.03
CA HIS A 225 -9.85 -2.73 -12.10
C HIS A 225 -10.28 -1.37 -11.54
N GLY A 226 -11.58 -1.06 -11.52
CA GLY A 226 -12.13 0.05 -10.76
C GLY A 226 -11.93 -0.11 -9.25
N MET A 227 -12.05 -1.35 -8.75
CA MET A 227 -11.74 -1.69 -7.35
C MET A 227 -10.25 -1.52 -7.06
N ASP A 228 -9.37 -1.95 -7.96
CA ASP A 228 -7.93 -1.66 -7.86
C ASP A 228 -7.66 -0.16 -7.69
N GLY A 229 -8.29 0.65 -8.53
CA GLY A 229 -8.22 2.10 -8.47
C GLY A 229 -8.66 2.64 -7.11
N ALA A 230 -9.81 2.19 -6.61
CA ALA A 230 -10.34 2.58 -5.30
C ALA A 230 -9.37 2.23 -4.15
N LEU A 231 -8.86 1.00 -4.14
CA LEU A 231 -7.97 0.50 -3.09
C LEU A 231 -6.63 1.25 -3.07
N LEU A 232 -6.08 1.58 -4.25
CA LEU A 232 -4.87 2.40 -4.37
C LEU A 232 -5.11 3.83 -3.86
N VAL A 233 -6.26 4.44 -4.18
CA VAL A 233 -6.63 5.77 -3.66
C VAL A 233 -6.73 5.74 -2.13
N LEU A 234 -7.51 4.82 -1.56
CA LEU A 234 -7.69 4.69 -0.11
C LEU A 234 -6.36 4.45 0.61
N THR A 235 -5.51 3.58 0.06
CA THR A 235 -4.17 3.33 0.59
C THR A 235 -3.31 4.59 0.55
N SER A 236 -3.37 5.35 -0.55
CA SER A 236 -2.60 6.59 -0.70
C SER A 236 -3.04 7.64 0.32
N LEU A 237 -4.35 7.80 0.52
CA LEU A 237 -4.91 8.71 1.50
C LEU A 237 -4.47 8.33 2.93
N LEU A 238 -4.51 7.05 3.28
CA LEU A 238 -4.07 6.56 4.60
C LEU A 238 -2.57 6.77 4.81
N LEU A 239 -1.72 6.26 3.92
CA LEU A 239 -0.27 6.33 4.05
C LEU A 239 0.28 7.75 3.94
N SER A 240 -0.44 8.67 3.27
CA SER A 240 -0.03 10.09 3.20
C SER A 240 -0.02 10.81 4.55
N ARG A 241 -0.58 10.18 5.60
CA ARG A 241 -0.53 10.70 6.97
C ARG A 241 0.81 10.42 7.66
N VAL A 242 1.54 9.40 7.22
CA VAL A 242 2.84 9.00 7.79
C VAL A 242 3.84 10.15 7.72
N ARG A 243 4.65 10.30 8.76
CA ARG A 243 5.72 11.30 8.83
C ARG A 243 7.07 10.62 8.66
N VAL A 244 7.95 11.27 7.89
CA VAL A 244 9.30 10.79 7.61
C VAL A 244 10.27 11.93 7.87
N ALA A 245 11.24 11.71 8.77
CA ALA A 245 12.21 12.74 9.16
C ALA A 245 13.19 13.09 8.03
N GLU A 246 13.65 12.07 7.29
CA GLU A 246 14.63 12.27 6.23
C GLU A 246 13.97 12.95 5.02
N ALA A 247 14.40 14.18 4.69
CA ALA A 247 13.79 14.99 3.64
C ALA A 247 13.73 14.29 2.27
N ARG A 248 14.79 13.57 1.88
CA ARG A 248 14.83 12.84 0.60
C ARG A 248 13.82 11.70 0.55
N LEU A 249 13.76 10.90 1.60
CA LEU A 249 12.81 9.78 1.70
C LEU A 249 11.37 10.29 1.81
N ARG A 250 11.15 11.39 2.55
CA ARG A 250 9.86 12.07 2.64
C ARG A 250 9.36 12.53 1.27
N PHE A 251 10.23 13.15 0.47
CA PHE A 251 9.89 13.54 -0.90
C PHE A 251 9.62 12.31 -1.79
N ALA A 252 10.47 11.29 -1.72
CA ALA A 252 10.28 10.05 -2.50
C ALA A 252 8.95 9.36 -2.17
N LEU A 253 8.58 9.28 -0.88
CA LEU A 253 7.30 8.77 -0.44
C LEU A 253 6.14 9.65 -0.94
N ALA A 254 6.24 10.97 -0.80
CA ALA A 254 5.20 11.88 -1.29
C ALA A 254 5.00 11.77 -2.82
N ALA A 255 6.09 11.64 -3.59
CA ALA A 255 6.05 11.45 -5.02
C ALA A 255 5.40 10.11 -5.41
N TYR A 256 5.79 9.03 -4.72
CA TYR A 256 5.23 7.71 -4.96
C TYR A 256 3.74 7.64 -4.60
N LEU A 257 3.34 8.17 -3.44
CA LEU A 257 1.93 8.25 -3.03
C LEU A 257 1.11 9.16 -3.96
N GLY A 258 1.70 10.25 -4.44
CA GLY A 258 1.06 11.13 -5.44
C GLY A 258 0.79 10.39 -6.75
N LEU A 259 1.77 9.61 -7.24
CA LEU A 259 1.62 8.76 -8.41
C LEU A 259 0.57 7.67 -8.20
N MET A 260 0.63 6.95 -7.07
CA MET A 260 -0.33 5.89 -6.73
C MET A 260 -1.76 6.43 -6.61
N LEU A 261 -1.94 7.60 -5.99
CA LEU A 261 -3.23 8.28 -5.88
C LEU A 261 -3.77 8.66 -7.27
N ALA A 262 -2.95 9.26 -8.12
CA ALA A 262 -3.36 9.69 -9.46
C ALA A 262 -3.70 8.51 -10.37
N TYR A 263 -2.83 7.49 -10.38
CA TYR A 263 -3.04 6.27 -11.14
C TYR A 263 -4.30 5.52 -10.67
N GLY A 264 -4.47 5.38 -9.35
CA GLY A 264 -5.67 4.78 -8.78
C GLY A 264 -6.94 5.55 -9.14
N ALA A 265 -6.92 6.88 -9.00
CA ALA A 265 -8.08 7.73 -9.30
C ALA A 265 -8.48 7.69 -10.79
N VAL A 266 -7.51 7.62 -11.71
CA VAL A 266 -7.80 7.52 -13.15
C VAL A 266 -8.42 6.16 -13.50
N ASN A 267 -7.90 5.05 -12.99
CA ASN A 267 -8.50 3.73 -13.24
C ASN A 267 -9.89 3.61 -12.60
N PHE A 268 -10.04 4.09 -11.36
CA PHE A 268 -11.32 4.22 -10.68
C PHE A 268 -12.34 4.99 -11.52
N ALA A 269 -11.98 6.18 -12.02
CA ALA A 269 -12.88 7.00 -12.81
C ALA A 269 -13.20 6.39 -14.17
N GLN A 270 -12.22 5.73 -14.81
CA GLN A 270 -12.41 5.09 -16.10
C GLN A 270 -13.40 3.93 -16.02
N ASP A 271 -13.27 3.07 -15.02
CA ASP A 271 -14.14 1.90 -14.87
C ASP A 271 -15.55 2.33 -14.43
N LEU A 272 -15.64 3.25 -13.46
CA LEU A 272 -16.92 3.82 -13.03
C LEU A 272 -17.66 4.45 -14.21
N TRP A 273 -16.96 5.22 -15.05
CA TRP A 273 -17.53 5.82 -16.24
C TRP A 273 -18.01 4.76 -17.24
N PHE A 274 -17.18 3.74 -17.49
CA PHE A 274 -17.54 2.69 -18.44
C PHE A 274 -18.77 1.92 -17.98
N GLU A 275 -18.78 1.40 -16.76
CA GLU A 275 -19.85 0.54 -16.28
C GLU A 275 -21.14 1.29 -15.94
N GLN A 276 -21.04 2.51 -15.39
CA GLN A 276 -22.21 3.22 -14.89
C GLN A 276 -22.78 4.22 -15.91
N VAL A 277 -21.98 4.70 -16.86
CA VAL A 277 -22.39 5.70 -17.86
C VAL A 277 -22.46 5.10 -19.26
N VAL A 278 -21.38 4.45 -19.72
CA VAL A 278 -21.32 3.90 -21.10
C VAL A 278 -22.23 2.68 -21.24
N LYS A 279 -22.12 1.68 -20.37
CA LYS A 279 -22.98 0.48 -20.42
C LYS A 279 -24.47 0.81 -20.21
N ARG A 280 -24.76 1.97 -19.61
CA ARG A 280 -26.13 2.51 -19.45
C ARG A 280 -26.70 3.09 -20.75
N GLY A 281 -25.88 3.30 -21.78
CA GLY A 281 -26.29 3.90 -23.05
C GLY A 281 -26.47 5.41 -22.97
N TRP A 282 -25.91 6.08 -21.95
CA TRP A 282 -25.96 7.55 -21.85
C TRP A 282 -24.99 8.22 -22.84
N THR A 283 -23.93 7.52 -23.23
CA THR A 283 -22.93 7.97 -24.21
C THR A 283 -22.11 6.80 -24.72
N ASP A 284 -21.54 6.92 -25.91
CA ASP A 284 -20.56 5.98 -26.46
C ASP A 284 -19.10 6.39 -26.17
N ALA A 285 -18.91 7.56 -25.55
CA ALA A 285 -17.58 8.09 -25.27
C ALA A 285 -16.97 7.42 -24.03
N SER A 286 -15.95 6.57 -24.23
CA SER A 286 -15.20 5.92 -23.15
C SER A 286 -13.92 6.67 -22.79
N ILE A 287 -13.54 6.61 -21.51
CA ILE A 287 -12.21 7.06 -21.04
C ILE A 287 -11.18 6.01 -21.48
N PRO A 288 -10.05 6.39 -22.12
CA PRO A 288 -9.01 5.43 -22.51
C PRO A 288 -8.41 4.72 -21.30
N ALA A 289 -8.14 3.41 -21.43
CA ALA A 289 -7.54 2.61 -20.37
C ALA A 289 -6.13 3.14 -20.00
N ALA A 290 -5.89 3.24 -18.69
CA ALA A 290 -4.62 3.65 -18.10
C ALA A 290 -3.86 2.48 -17.43
N LEU A 291 -4.36 1.25 -17.53
CA LEU A 291 -3.83 0.07 -16.81
C LEU A 291 -2.33 -0.11 -17.02
N LEU A 292 -1.88 -0.18 -18.28
CA LEU A 292 -0.47 -0.35 -18.61
C LEU A 292 0.21 0.98 -18.92
N PRO A 293 1.43 1.22 -18.38
CA PRO A 293 2.24 2.39 -18.71
C PRO A 293 2.56 2.46 -20.20
N GLY A 294 2.38 3.64 -20.81
CA GLY A 294 2.69 3.86 -22.21
C GLY A 294 2.62 5.32 -22.63
N LEU A 295 3.14 5.63 -23.82
CA LEU A 295 3.11 6.97 -24.41
C LEU A 295 1.72 7.30 -24.98
N ARG A 296 0.72 7.38 -24.09
CA ARG A 296 -0.68 7.71 -24.42
C ARG A 296 -1.10 8.99 -23.69
N PRO A 297 -2.00 9.82 -24.25
CA PRO A 297 -2.45 11.05 -23.61
C PRO A 297 -2.97 10.87 -22.18
N ILE A 298 -3.64 9.74 -21.90
CA ILE A 298 -4.14 9.43 -20.55
C ILE A 298 -3.01 9.33 -19.51
N TRP A 299 -1.82 8.87 -19.89
CA TRP A 299 -0.67 8.84 -18.99
C TRP A 299 -0.07 10.21 -18.74
N ALA A 300 -0.18 11.14 -19.69
CA ALA A 300 0.16 12.54 -19.42
C ALA A 300 -0.76 13.13 -18.33
N VAL A 301 -2.05 12.78 -18.36
CA VAL A 301 -3.00 13.15 -17.30
C VAL A 301 -2.58 12.54 -15.96
N VAL A 302 -2.27 11.24 -15.90
CA VAL A 302 -1.78 10.58 -14.67
C VAL A 302 -0.55 11.29 -14.11
N VAL A 303 0.45 11.61 -14.95
CA VAL A 303 1.69 12.28 -14.52
C VAL A 303 1.42 13.69 -13.99
N VAL A 304 0.57 14.47 -14.67
CA VAL A 304 0.20 15.83 -14.21
C VAL A 304 -0.52 15.75 -12.87
N LEU A 305 -1.51 14.87 -12.72
CA LEU A 305 -2.21 14.66 -11.46
C LEU A 305 -1.27 14.19 -10.34
N ALA A 306 -0.32 13.30 -10.65
CA ALA A 306 0.68 12.82 -9.71
C ALA A 306 1.58 13.95 -9.21
N ALA A 307 2.03 14.83 -10.10
CA ALA A 307 2.83 16.00 -9.75
C ALA A 307 2.04 16.96 -8.85
N LEU A 308 0.77 17.22 -9.18
CA LEU A 308 -0.10 18.06 -8.34
C LEU A 308 -0.33 17.45 -6.95
N ALA A 309 -0.63 16.16 -6.88
CA ALA A 309 -0.80 15.44 -5.61
C ALA A 309 0.48 15.50 -4.77
N THR A 310 1.65 15.28 -5.39
CA THR A 310 2.96 15.39 -4.73
C THR A 310 3.17 16.77 -4.13
N LEU A 311 2.88 17.84 -4.89
CA LEU A 311 3.00 19.22 -4.41
C LEU A 311 2.08 19.50 -3.22
N VAL A 312 0.85 18.98 -3.24
CA VAL A 312 -0.09 19.11 -2.12
C VAL A 312 0.46 18.42 -0.87
N LEU A 313 0.96 17.19 -1.00
CA LEU A 313 1.52 16.42 0.11
C LEU A 313 2.78 17.06 0.70
N VAL A 314 3.69 17.55 -0.14
CA VAL A 314 4.89 18.27 0.29
C VAL A 314 4.50 19.55 1.04
N ARG A 315 3.59 20.36 0.49
CA ARG A 315 3.13 21.59 1.16
C ARG A 315 2.46 21.32 2.51
N GLU A 316 1.71 20.24 2.64
CA GLU A 316 1.13 19.87 3.93
C GLU A 316 2.21 19.46 4.94
N ASN A 317 3.22 18.69 4.52
CA ASN A 317 4.36 18.34 5.37
C ASN A 317 5.09 19.59 5.89
N ASP A 318 5.32 20.59 5.03
CA ASP A 318 5.99 21.85 5.42
C ASP A 318 5.17 22.65 6.44
N ARG A 319 3.84 22.72 6.27
CA ARG A 319 2.92 23.36 7.24
C ARG A 319 2.95 22.66 8.59
N VAL A 320 3.06 21.35 8.58
CA VAL A 320 3.10 20.54 9.79
C VAL A 320 4.42 20.72 10.54
N GLU A 321 5.54 20.84 9.83
CA GLU A 321 6.85 21.12 10.44
C GLU A 321 6.93 22.52 11.04
N THR A 322 6.40 23.53 10.34
CA THR A 322 6.40 24.93 10.81
C THR A 322 5.47 25.17 12.00
N ALA A 323 4.41 24.36 12.18
CA ALA A 323 3.46 24.49 13.28
C ALA A 323 3.90 23.81 14.60
N GLN A 324 5.00 23.04 14.61
CA GLN A 324 5.51 22.43 15.84
C GLN A 324 6.38 23.45 16.61
N PRO A 325 6.08 23.77 17.88
CA PRO A 325 6.93 24.64 18.68
C PRO A 325 8.31 24.00 18.86
N ALA A 326 9.36 24.83 18.68
CA ALA A 326 10.77 24.46 18.80
C ALA A 326 11.11 23.86 20.18
#